data_AF-A0A383BU93-F1
#
_entry.id   AF-A0A383BU93-F1
#
_cell.length_a   1.000
_cell.length_b   1.000
_cell.length_c   1.000
_cell.angle_alpha   90.00
_cell.angle_beta   90.00
_cell.angle_gamma   90.00
#
_symmetry.space_group_name_H-M   'P 1'
#
loop_
_entity.id
_entity.type
_entity.pdbx_description
1 polymer ?
#
loop_
_entity_poly.entity_id
_entity_poly.type
_entity_poly.pdbx_seq_one_letter_code
_entity_poly.pdbx_strand_id
1 'polypeptide(L)'
;MRLYQLYSPSIAIALSALLIIGCGGSEPGDLKSLARASLAQIDGELTGTGLKETVEVVRDQYGIPHIYAQNVDDLFFAQGYVMAQDRLWQLEMWRRWREGRLAEIFGPEAFDYDARTRLMMYRGPFDDTEWTSYHPHGERIFNAYANGINAFIDQNSD
;
A
#
# COMPACT_ATOMS: atom_id res chain seq x y z
N MET A 1 -15.40 -1.53 -11.12
CA MET A 1 -15.53 -2.17 -9.78
C MET A 1 -17.00 -2.14 -9.33
N ARG A 2 -17.59 -3.26 -8.88
CA ARG A 2 -19.01 -3.33 -8.48
C ARG A 2 -19.24 -4.40 -7.40
N LEU A 3 -19.56 -3.98 -6.18
CA LEU A 3 -19.88 -4.85 -5.04
C LEU A 3 -21.37 -4.86 -4.70
N TYR A 4 -21.92 -6.06 -4.46
CA TYR A 4 -23.24 -6.30 -3.88
C TYR A 4 -23.14 -7.30 -2.72
N GLN A 5 -24.07 -7.19 -1.76
CA GLN A 5 -24.13 -7.94 -0.51
C GLN A 5 -25.30 -8.93 -0.54
N LEU A 6 -25.09 -10.20 -0.16
CA LEU A 6 -26.20 -11.13 0.10
C LEU A 6 -25.93 -12.05 1.30
N TYR A 7 -26.95 -12.15 2.15
CA TYR A 7 -27.02 -12.92 3.39
C TYR A 7 -28.00 -14.08 3.21
N SER A 8 -27.78 -15.15 3.97
CA SER A 8 -28.75 -16.10 4.56
C SER A 8 -28.51 -17.59 4.23
N PRO A 9 -28.73 -18.50 5.22
CA PRO A 9 -28.04 -19.78 5.35
C PRO A 9 -28.93 -20.98 5.02
N SER A 10 -28.33 -22.17 4.92
CA SER A 10 -28.87 -23.51 5.24
C SER A 10 -28.28 -24.55 4.29
N ILE A 11 -27.49 -25.49 4.82
CA ILE A 11 -27.75 -26.95 4.79
C ILE A 11 -26.54 -27.65 5.40
N ALA A 12 -26.85 -28.48 6.40
CA ALA A 12 -25.92 -29.27 7.17
C ALA A 12 -25.81 -30.71 6.61
N ILE A 13 -24.75 -31.40 7.05
CA ILE A 13 -24.54 -32.85 7.15
C ILE A 13 -24.00 -33.57 5.90
N ALA A 14 -22.73 -34.00 5.98
CA ALA A 14 -22.35 -35.42 5.94
C ALA A 14 -20.87 -35.62 6.33
N LEU A 15 -20.66 -36.30 7.45
CA LEU A 15 -19.38 -36.76 7.98
C LEU A 15 -19.14 -38.20 7.51
N SER A 16 -18.04 -38.51 6.83
CA SER A 16 -17.30 -39.78 7.01
C SER A 16 -16.03 -39.89 6.14
N ALA A 17 -14.90 -39.90 6.85
CA ALA A 17 -13.72 -40.73 6.67
C ALA A 17 -13.02 -40.80 5.28
N LEU A 18 -11.90 -40.07 5.16
CA LEU A 18 -10.67 -40.67 4.66
C LEU A 18 -9.46 -40.02 5.35
N LEU A 19 -9.01 -40.65 6.43
CA LEU A 19 -7.71 -40.43 7.05
C LEU A 19 -6.80 -41.49 6.45
N ILE A 20 -5.81 -41.09 5.64
CA ILE A 20 -4.48 -41.70 5.51
C ILE A 20 -3.67 -40.95 4.43
N ILE A 21 -2.52 -40.46 4.90
CA ILE A 21 -1.29 -40.17 4.17
C ILE A 21 -1.28 -38.92 3.30
N GLY A 22 -0.77 -37.87 3.94
CA GLY A 22 0.22 -37.02 3.33
C GLY A 22 0.62 -36.00 4.37
N CYS A 23 1.81 -36.12 4.95
CA CYS A 23 2.57 -34.90 5.20
C CYS A 23 2.79 -34.28 3.82
N GLY A 24 1.76 -33.60 3.29
CA GLY A 24 1.90 -32.62 2.25
C GLY A 24 2.62 -31.46 2.90
N GLY A 25 3.92 -31.65 3.19
CA GLY A 25 4.82 -30.54 3.04
C GLY A 25 4.59 -30.11 1.61
N SER A 26 3.82 -29.04 1.44
CA SER A 26 3.75 -28.32 0.18
C SER A 26 5.20 -28.23 -0.27
N GLU A 27 5.53 -28.89 -1.38
CA GLU A 27 6.85 -28.72 -1.97
C GLU A 27 7.13 -27.21 -1.97
N PRO A 28 8.32 -26.75 -1.54
CA PRO A 28 8.66 -25.34 -1.65
C PRO A 28 8.29 -24.95 -3.06
N GLY A 29 7.27 -24.09 -3.19
CA GLY A 29 6.64 -23.87 -4.48
C GLY A 29 7.72 -23.53 -5.50
N ASP A 30 7.58 -23.98 -6.75
CA ASP A 30 8.50 -23.57 -7.83
C ASP A 30 8.78 -22.07 -7.70
N LEU A 31 10.02 -21.63 -7.91
CA LEU A 31 10.45 -20.26 -7.62
C LEU A 31 9.49 -19.21 -8.20
N LYS A 32 8.86 -19.51 -9.35
CA LYS A 32 7.84 -18.67 -9.97
C LYS A 32 6.58 -18.51 -9.12
N SER A 33 6.12 -19.56 -8.45
CA SER A 33 4.97 -19.53 -7.56
C SER A 33 5.25 -18.71 -6.30
N LEU A 34 6.43 -18.89 -5.69
CA LEU A 34 6.86 -18.10 -4.54
C LEU A 34 7.04 -16.62 -4.92
N ALA A 35 7.66 -16.35 -6.07
CA ALA A 35 7.79 -14.99 -6.58
C ALA A 35 6.42 -14.35 -6.80
N ARG A 36 5.46 -15.06 -7.41
CA ARG A 36 4.09 -14.55 -7.59
C ARG A 36 3.37 -14.29 -6.27
N ALA A 37 3.54 -15.18 -5.28
CA ALA A 37 2.95 -15.01 -3.96
C ALA A 37 3.52 -13.79 -3.21
N SER A 38 4.74 -13.35 -3.54
CA SER A 38 5.33 -12.12 -3.00
C SER A 38 4.86 -10.83 -3.67
N LEU A 39 4.13 -10.91 -4.79
CA LEU A 39 3.62 -9.72 -5.48
C LEU A 39 2.32 -9.22 -4.84
N ALA A 40 2.15 -7.90 -4.81
CA ALA A 40 0.90 -7.29 -4.39
C ALA A 40 -0.26 -7.72 -5.30
N GLN A 41 -1.45 -7.91 -4.72
CA GLN A 41 -2.67 -8.11 -5.49
C GLN A 41 -3.04 -6.81 -6.20
N ILE A 42 -3.02 -6.82 -7.54
CA ILE A 42 -3.30 -5.63 -8.38
C ILE A 42 -4.63 -5.70 -9.13
N ASP A 43 -5.31 -6.85 -9.09
CA ASP A 43 -6.58 -7.12 -9.75
C ASP A 43 -7.63 -7.64 -8.76
N GLY A 44 -8.91 -7.54 -9.15
CA GLY A 44 -10.04 -7.99 -8.36
C GLY A 44 -10.68 -6.87 -7.54
N GLU A 45 -11.39 -7.24 -6.49
CA GLU A 45 -12.06 -6.29 -5.60
C GLU A 45 -11.37 -6.29 -4.25
N LEU A 46 -10.98 -5.09 -3.79
CA LEU A 46 -10.37 -4.88 -2.49
C LEU A 46 -11.34 -4.08 -1.64
N THR A 47 -11.65 -4.61 -0.46
CA THR A 47 -12.41 -3.88 0.56
C THR A 47 -11.43 -3.28 1.56
N GLY A 48 -11.26 -1.96 1.51
CA GLY A 48 -10.41 -1.21 2.43
C GLY A 48 -11.21 -0.22 3.25
N THR A 49 -10.73 0.06 4.46
CA THR A 49 -11.20 1.20 5.26
C THR A 49 -10.65 2.50 4.67
N GLY A 50 -11.43 3.58 4.68
CA GLY A 50 -10.96 4.93 4.32
C GLY A 50 -11.54 5.52 3.03
N LEU A 51 -12.12 4.71 2.14
CA LEU A 51 -12.86 5.20 0.97
C LEU A 51 -14.29 5.59 1.34
N LYS A 52 -14.78 6.69 0.78
CA LYS A 52 -16.19 7.13 0.92
C LYS A 52 -17.07 6.55 -0.18
N GLU A 53 -16.52 6.48 -1.39
CA GLU A 53 -17.18 6.00 -2.60
C GLU A 53 -16.33 4.94 -3.32
N THR A 54 -16.90 4.31 -4.34
CA THR A 54 -16.17 3.34 -5.17
C THR A 54 -15.11 4.02 -6.02
N VAL A 55 -13.89 3.47 -6.01
CA VAL A 55 -12.79 3.85 -6.90
C VAL A 55 -12.49 2.70 -7.87
N GLU A 56 -12.24 3.03 -9.13
CA GLU A 56 -11.83 2.06 -10.14
C GLU A 56 -10.39 2.32 -10.57
N VAL A 57 -9.56 1.27 -10.53
CA VAL A 57 -8.18 1.30 -11.00
C VAL A 57 -8.05 0.34 -12.18
N VAL A 58 -7.64 0.86 -13.33
CA VAL A 58 -7.40 0.08 -14.54
C VAL A 58 -5.93 0.19 -14.88
N ARG A 59 -5.22 -0.94 -15.00
CA ARG A 59 -3.83 -0.98 -15.45
C ARG A 59 -3.78 -1.29 -16.95
N ASP A 60 -2.97 -0.53 -17.68
CA ASP A 60 -2.73 -0.79 -19.10
C ASP A 60 -1.79 -1.99 -19.32
N GLN A 61 -1.48 -2.28 -20.59
CA GLN A 61 -0.57 -3.38 -20.96
C GLN A 61 0.87 -3.23 -20.43
N TYR A 62 1.27 -2.04 -20.01
CA TYR A 62 2.57 -1.73 -19.42
C TYR A 62 2.51 -1.65 -17.88
N GLY A 63 1.34 -1.89 -17.30
CA GLY A 63 1.10 -1.80 -15.85
C GLY A 63 0.89 -0.38 -15.34
N ILE A 64 0.65 0.61 -16.21
CA ILE A 64 0.40 2.00 -15.81
C ILE A 64 -1.02 2.10 -15.23
N PRO A 65 -1.19 2.56 -13.98
CA PRO A 65 -2.51 2.66 -13.36
C PRO A 65 -3.25 3.93 -13.78
N HIS A 66 -4.51 3.75 -14.20
CA HIS A 66 -5.50 4.79 -14.45
C HIS A 66 -6.56 4.73 -13.34
N ILE A 67 -6.68 5.81 -12.56
CA ILE A 67 -7.53 5.86 -11.36
C ILE A 67 -8.74 6.75 -11.63
N TYR A 68 -9.95 6.21 -11.41
CA TYR A 68 -11.23 6.90 -11.56
C TYR A 68 -11.96 6.91 -10.21
N ALA A 69 -12.25 8.10 -9.68
CA ALA A 69 -12.93 8.29 -8.40
C ALA A 69 -14.01 9.38 -8.50
N GLN A 70 -14.98 9.34 -7.58
CA GLN A 70 -16.09 10.30 -7.53
C GLN A 70 -15.78 11.56 -6.71
N ASN A 71 -14.68 11.56 -5.95
CA ASN A 71 -14.24 12.70 -5.18
C ASN A 71 -12.71 12.73 -5.04
N VAL A 72 -12.20 13.89 -4.63
CA VAL A 72 -10.77 14.17 -4.55
C VAL A 72 -10.08 13.38 -3.44
N ASP A 73 -10.74 13.14 -2.31
CA ASP A 73 -10.13 12.40 -1.19
C ASP A 73 -9.86 10.95 -1.59
N ASP A 74 -10.87 10.29 -2.15
CA ASP A 74 -10.78 8.91 -2.60
C ASP A 74 -9.80 8.76 -3.76
N LEU A 75 -9.70 9.77 -4.64
CA LEU A 75 -8.71 9.79 -5.72
C LEU A 75 -7.27 9.76 -5.18
N PHE A 76 -6.94 10.67 -4.26
CA PHE A 76 -5.59 10.75 -3.70
C PHE A 76 -5.28 9.58 -2.76
N PHE A 77 -6.28 9.11 -2.00
CA PHE A 77 -6.16 7.88 -1.24
C PHE A 77 -5.80 6.69 -2.14
N ALA A 78 -6.58 6.47 -3.20
CA ALA A 78 -6.31 5.37 -4.13
C ALA A 78 -4.96 5.54 -4.85
N GLN A 79 -4.57 6.77 -5.17
CA GLN A 79 -3.25 7.06 -5.73
C GLN A 79 -2.13 6.62 -4.78
N GLY A 80 -2.23 6.95 -3.49
CA GLY A 80 -1.25 6.52 -2.48
C GLY A 80 -1.20 5.00 -2.34
N TYR A 81 -2.36 4.35 -2.28
CA TYR A 81 -2.47 2.90 -2.18
C TYR A 81 -1.82 2.18 -3.37
N VAL A 82 -2.16 2.60 -4.60
CA VAL A 82 -1.59 2.05 -5.84
C VAL A 82 -0.09 2.30 -5.94
N MET A 83 0.39 3.48 -5.53
CA MET A 83 1.82 3.77 -5.48
C MET A 83 2.56 2.86 -4.50
N ALA A 84 1.95 2.50 -3.38
CA ALA A 84 2.53 1.56 -2.43
C ALA A 84 2.58 0.13 -3.01
N GLN A 85 1.52 -0.33 -3.71
CA GLN A 85 1.53 -1.63 -4.39
C GLN A 85 2.76 -1.80 -5.30
N ASP A 86 3.08 -0.76 -6.07
CA ASP A 86 4.11 -0.86 -7.10
C ASP A 86 5.50 -0.47 -6.57
N ARG A 87 5.59 0.42 -5.58
CA ARG A 87 6.83 1.16 -5.22
C ARG A 87 7.08 1.33 -3.72
N LEU A 88 6.46 0.52 -2.85
CA LEU A 88 6.62 0.68 -1.40
C LEU A 88 8.07 0.80 -0.93
N TRP A 89 8.96 -0.08 -1.43
CA TRP A 89 10.39 -0.02 -1.09
C TRP A 89 11.02 1.33 -1.46
N GLN A 90 10.70 1.86 -2.66
CA GLN A 90 11.22 3.14 -3.12
C GLN A 90 10.71 4.30 -2.26
N LEU A 91 9.42 4.28 -1.89
CA LEU A 91 8.82 5.28 -1.01
C LEU A 91 9.50 5.28 0.38
N GLU A 92 9.72 4.11 0.96
CA GLU A 92 10.40 3.98 2.26
C GLU A 92 11.86 4.43 2.20
N MET A 93 12.58 4.08 1.13
CA MET A 93 13.96 4.55 0.93
C MET A 93 14.02 6.07 0.76
N TRP A 94 13.08 6.67 0.02
CA TRP A 94 13.00 8.12 -0.12
C TRP A 94 12.65 8.82 1.19
N ARG A 95 11.75 8.25 1.99
CA ARG A 95 11.42 8.77 3.31
C ARG A 95 12.66 8.77 4.22
N ARG A 96 13.37 7.64 4.30
CA ARG A 96 14.63 7.53 5.07
C ARG A 96 15.73 8.45 4.55
N TRP A 97 15.84 8.57 3.24
CA TRP A 97 16.76 9.49 2.60
C TRP A 97 16.48 10.92 3.10
N ARG A 98 15.24 11.41 3.02
CA ARG A 98 14.88 12.78 3.44
C ARG A 98 14.94 13.01 4.95
N GLU A 99 14.69 11.99 5.76
CA GLU A 99 14.78 12.05 7.22
C GLU A 99 16.22 11.89 7.75
N GLY A 100 17.19 11.51 6.90
CA GLY A 100 18.55 11.17 7.30
C GLY A 100 18.59 9.92 8.19
N ARG A 101 18.02 8.82 7.70
CA ARG A 101 17.88 7.52 8.39
C ARG A 101 18.31 6.32 7.51
N LEU A 102 19.16 6.55 6.52
CA LEU A 102 19.65 5.48 5.66
C LEU A 102 20.58 4.51 6.40
N ALA A 103 21.31 4.99 7.41
CA ALA A 103 22.22 4.16 8.20
C ALA A 103 21.52 3.03 8.98
N GLU A 104 20.21 3.14 9.22
CA GLU A 104 19.42 2.07 9.82
C GLU A 104 19.30 0.82 8.92
N ILE A 105 19.48 0.99 7.62
CA ILE A 105 19.39 -0.09 6.62
C ILE A 105 20.76 -0.44 6.04
N PHE A 106 21.55 0.58 5.69
CA PHE A 106 22.84 0.42 5.01
C PHE A 106 24.05 0.44 5.97
N GLY A 107 23.82 0.67 7.26
CA GLY A 107 24.88 0.69 8.26
C GLY A 107 25.73 1.97 8.22
N PRO A 108 26.94 1.94 8.83
CA PRO A 108 27.75 3.12 9.10
C PRO A 108 28.15 3.93 7.87
N GLU A 109 28.19 3.32 6.68
CA GLU A 109 28.58 3.97 5.43
C GLU A 109 27.63 5.12 5.04
N ALA A 110 26.37 5.07 5.48
CA ALA A 110 25.40 6.14 5.24
C ALA A 110 25.42 7.26 6.30
N PHE A 111 26.25 7.16 7.35
CA PHE A 111 26.24 8.10 8.47
C PHE A 111 26.51 9.55 8.05
N ASP A 112 27.55 9.79 7.26
CA ASP A 112 27.90 11.13 6.79
C ASP A 112 26.80 11.75 5.92
N TYR A 113 26.04 10.90 5.22
CA TYR A 113 24.89 11.33 4.44
C TYR A 113 23.72 11.75 5.36
N ASP A 114 23.39 10.91 6.34
CA ASP A 114 22.33 11.15 7.31
C ASP A 114 22.60 12.41 8.13
N ALA A 115 23.83 12.60 8.60
CA ALA A 115 24.25 13.78 9.35
C ALA A 115 24.04 15.07 8.55
N ARG A 116 24.49 15.10 7.29
CA ARG A 116 24.32 16.27 6.40
C ARG A 116 22.86 16.55 6.08
N THR A 117 22.06 15.51 5.86
CA THR A 117 20.62 15.66 5.59
C THR A 117 19.91 16.30 6.77
N ARG A 118 20.19 15.85 7.99
CA ARG A 118 19.58 16.41 9.20
C ARG A 118 19.93 17.87 9.43
N LEU A 119 21.07 18.36 8.94
CA LEU A 119 21.41 19.78 8.99
C LEU A 119 20.53 20.63 8.06
N MET A 120 20.08 20.08 6.93
CA MET A 120 19.26 20.78 5.93
C MET A 120 17.76 20.47 6.04
N MET A 121 17.37 19.51 6.88
CA MET A 121 15.98 19.05 7.01
C MET A 121 15.08 20.15 7.59
N TYR A 122 14.04 20.50 6.83
CA TYR A 122 12.94 21.33 7.33
C TYR A 122 12.14 20.57 8.38
N ARG A 123 11.85 21.22 9.51
CA ARG A 123 11.13 20.63 10.65
C ARG A 123 9.86 21.39 11.03
N GLY A 124 9.41 22.28 10.16
CA GLY A 124 8.26 23.13 10.38
C GLY A 124 8.61 24.60 10.70
N PRO A 125 7.59 25.41 11.06
CA PRO A 125 6.21 25.00 11.33
C PRO A 125 5.47 24.49 10.08
N PHE A 126 4.71 23.40 10.23
CA PHE A 126 3.74 22.95 9.22
C PHE A 126 2.40 23.63 9.50
N ASP A 127 2.38 24.95 9.35
CA ASP A 127 1.18 25.76 9.54
C ASP A 127 0.37 25.89 8.24
N ASP A 128 -0.76 26.59 8.31
CA ASP A 128 -1.64 26.82 7.16
C ASP A 128 -0.90 27.43 5.97
N THR A 129 0.11 28.28 6.19
CA THR A 129 0.86 28.93 5.10
C THR A 129 1.71 27.90 4.36
N GLU A 130 2.43 27.05 5.08
CA GLU A 130 3.24 25.99 4.48
C GLU A 130 2.34 24.97 3.76
N TRP A 131 1.28 24.50 4.42
CA TRP A 131 0.36 23.52 3.85
C TRP A 131 -0.35 24.00 2.59
N THR A 132 -0.66 25.29 2.53
CA THR A 132 -1.40 25.88 1.40
C THR A 132 -0.51 26.55 0.35
N SER A 133 0.82 26.49 0.52
CA SER A 133 1.80 27.10 -0.39
C SER A 133 1.68 26.63 -1.85
N TYR A 134 1.27 25.38 -2.07
CA TYR A 134 1.05 24.81 -3.41
C TYR A 134 -0.43 24.74 -3.81
N HIS A 135 -1.33 24.54 -2.86
CA HIS A 135 -2.76 24.38 -3.12
C HIS A 135 -3.60 24.67 -1.87
N PRO A 136 -4.79 25.31 -1.97
CA PRO A 136 -5.64 25.62 -0.80
C PRO A 136 -6.12 24.41 0.01
N HIS A 137 -6.03 23.21 -0.57
CA HIS A 137 -6.38 21.94 0.06
C HIS A 137 -5.17 21.01 0.24
N GLY A 138 -3.94 21.56 0.26
CA GLY A 138 -2.70 20.79 0.30
C GLY A 138 -2.67 19.78 1.45
N GLU A 139 -2.87 20.23 2.69
CA GLU A 139 -2.90 19.34 3.87
C GLU A 139 -3.88 18.18 3.69
N ARG A 140 -5.11 18.46 3.26
CA ARG A 140 -6.16 17.45 3.03
C ARG A 140 -5.72 16.43 1.97
N ILE A 141 -5.16 16.90 0.85
CA ILE A 141 -4.73 16.05 -0.27
C ILE A 141 -3.53 15.17 0.13
N PHE A 142 -2.52 15.77 0.77
CA PHE A 142 -1.32 15.03 1.20
C PHE A 142 -1.65 13.99 2.26
N ASN A 143 -2.54 14.31 3.20
CA ASN A 143 -3.01 13.35 4.19
C ASN A 143 -3.82 12.21 3.54
N ALA A 144 -4.71 12.50 2.58
CA ALA A 144 -5.42 11.45 1.85
C ALA A 144 -4.46 10.48 1.14
N TYR A 145 -3.44 11.02 0.47
CA TYR A 145 -2.40 10.22 -0.19
C TYR A 145 -1.60 9.37 0.81
N ALA A 146 -1.14 9.95 1.92
CA ALA A 146 -0.41 9.22 2.95
C ALA A 146 -1.27 8.11 3.60
N ASN A 147 -2.56 8.38 3.84
CA ASN A 147 -3.50 7.39 4.36
C ASN A 147 -3.67 6.20 3.41
N GLY A 148 -3.65 6.42 2.09
CA GLY A 148 -3.67 5.36 1.10
C GLY A 148 -2.45 4.43 1.19
N ILE A 149 -1.26 5.02 1.35
CA ILE A 149 -0.02 4.25 1.55
C ILE A 149 -0.11 3.43 2.84
N ASN A 150 -0.52 4.05 3.94
CA ASN A 150 -0.65 3.38 5.23
C ASN A 150 -1.66 2.24 5.18
N ALA A 151 -2.80 2.42 4.51
CA ALA A 151 -3.79 1.36 4.33
C ALA A 151 -3.23 0.15 3.57
N PHE A 152 -2.33 0.36 2.60
CA PHE A 152 -1.64 -0.75 1.94
C PHE A 152 -0.68 -1.47 2.90
N ILE A 153 0.09 -0.71 3.69
CA ILE A 153 1.02 -1.28 4.68
C ILE A 153 0.26 -2.12 5.71
N ASP A 154 -0.83 -1.60 6.27
CA ASP A 154 -1.64 -2.29 7.30
C ASP A 154 -2.26 -3.59 6.78
N GLN A 155 -2.57 -3.67 5.48
CA GLN A 155 -3.13 -4.88 4.86
C GLN A 155 -2.07 -5.93 4.54
N ASN A 156 -0.79 -5.55 4.50
CA ASN A 156 0.32 -6.40 4.07
C ASN A 156 1.44 -6.46 5.14
N SER A 157 1.13 -6.10 6.39
CA SER A 157 2.05 -6.27 7.51
C SER A 157 2.02 -7.72 8.00
N ASP A 158 3.20 -8.33 8.14
CA ASP A 158 3.40 -9.66 8.72
C ASP A 158 3.13 -9.72 10.24
#